data_AF-A0A353RNT0-F1
#
_entry.id   AF-A0A353RNT0-F1
#
_cell.length_a   1.000
_cell.length_b   1.000
_cell.length_c   1.000
_cell.angle_alpha   90.00
_cell.angle_beta   90.00
_cell.angle_gamma   90.00
#
_symmetry.space_group_name_H-M   'P 1'
#
loop_
_entity.id
_entity.type
_entity.pdbx_description
1 polymer ?
#
loop_
_entity_poly.entity_id
_entity_poly.type
_entity_poly.pdbx_seq_one_letter_code
_entity_poly.pdbx_strand_id
1 'polypeptide(L)'
;GVRINPEFSVVDTDLYNPSAAGSRLGITAAGIGEKLPKGITGLHLHNLCENNSHDLEKTLEVVERKFGHLFGQIQWLNLGGGHLMTHKDYDVEHLIQVLHGLKA
;
A
#
# COMPACT_ATOMS: atom_id res chain seq x y z
N GLY A 1 -0.26 11.33 -9.05
CA GLY A 1 0.54 10.33 -8.33
C GLY A 1 0.71 9.11 -9.19
N VAL A 2 1.56 8.16 -8.77
CA VAL A 2 1.77 6.89 -9.47
C VAL A 2 1.28 5.74 -8.58
N ARG A 3 0.60 4.76 -9.20
CA ARG A 3 0.20 3.55 -8.48
C ARG A 3 1.43 2.65 -8.31
N ILE A 4 1.73 2.24 -7.09
CA ILE A 4 2.83 1.32 -6.78
C ILE A 4 2.31 -0.09 -6.60
N ASN A 5 3.19 -1.06 -6.87
CA ASN A 5 2.97 -2.46 -6.61
C ASN A 5 4.04 -2.97 -5.65
N PRO A 6 3.70 -3.26 -4.37
CA PRO A 6 4.64 -3.80 -3.39
C PRO A 6 5.01 -5.27 -3.63
N GLU A 7 4.42 -5.93 -4.63
CA GLU A 7 4.60 -7.37 -4.92
C GLU A 7 4.34 -8.21 -3.67
N PHE A 8 3.34 -7.80 -2.88
CA PHE A 8 2.93 -8.41 -1.64
C PHE A 8 1.40 -8.39 -1.55
N SER A 9 0.82 -9.51 -1.10
CA SER A 9 -0.61 -9.66 -0.94
C SER A 9 -0.92 -10.27 0.42
N VAL A 10 -1.88 -9.64 1.09
CA VAL A 10 -2.57 -10.16 2.27
C VAL A 10 -3.90 -10.84 1.89
N VAL A 11 -4.25 -10.81 0.60
CA VAL A 11 -5.45 -11.46 0.08
C VAL A 11 -5.12 -12.93 -0.19
N ASP A 12 -5.78 -13.82 0.52
CA ASP A 12 -5.56 -15.28 0.45
C ASP A 12 -6.00 -15.88 -0.90
N THR A 13 -6.88 -15.19 -1.64
CA THR A 13 -7.38 -15.67 -2.94
C THR A 13 -6.56 -15.05 -4.07
N ASP A 14 -5.83 -15.90 -4.81
CA ASP A 14 -4.95 -15.48 -5.92
C ASP A 14 -5.65 -14.63 -6.99
N LEU A 15 -6.94 -14.90 -7.26
CA LEU A 15 -7.73 -14.12 -8.23
C LEU A 15 -7.83 -12.63 -7.87
N TYR A 16 -7.78 -12.31 -6.57
CA TYR A 16 -7.92 -10.94 -6.05
C TYR A 16 -6.59 -10.32 -5.67
N ASN A 17 -5.48 -11.03 -5.82
CA ASN A 17 -4.15 -10.54 -5.49
C ASN A 17 -3.73 -9.42 -6.47
N PRO A 18 -3.75 -8.14 -6.05
CA PRO A 18 -3.43 -7.02 -6.94
C PRO A 18 -1.93 -6.93 -7.25
N SER A 19 -1.11 -7.70 -6.54
CA SER A 19 0.34 -7.73 -6.58
C SER A 19 0.90 -9.06 -7.12
N ALA A 20 0.06 -9.90 -7.73
CA ALA A 20 0.48 -11.16 -8.32
C ALA A 20 1.53 -10.95 -9.42
N ALA A 21 2.35 -11.98 -9.67
CA ALA A 21 3.30 -11.96 -10.78
C ALA A 21 2.55 -11.74 -12.11
N GLY A 22 3.00 -10.77 -12.90
CA GLY A 22 2.31 -10.37 -14.14
C GLY A 22 1.08 -9.47 -13.91
N SER A 23 0.84 -8.98 -12.69
CA SER A 23 -0.21 -8.00 -12.42
C SER A 23 -0.03 -6.76 -13.29
N ARG A 24 -1.14 -6.32 -13.89
CA ARG A 24 -1.23 -5.07 -14.66
C ARG A 24 -1.30 -3.81 -13.79
N LEU A 25 -1.31 -3.96 -12.46
CA LEU A 25 -1.63 -2.89 -11.54
C LEU A 25 -0.39 -2.40 -10.79
N GLY A 26 -0.05 -1.14 -11.04
CA GLY A 26 1.04 -0.43 -10.37
C GLY A 26 2.42 -0.78 -10.90
N ILE A 27 3.39 0.10 -10.62
CA ILE A 27 4.80 -0.09 -10.96
C ILE A 27 5.55 -0.63 -9.74
N THR A 28 6.49 -1.55 -9.96
CA THR A 28 7.34 -2.08 -8.89
C THR A 28 8.42 -1.07 -8.47
N ALA A 29 9.04 -1.28 -7.32
CA ALA A 29 10.15 -0.42 -6.87
C ALA A 29 11.30 -0.41 -7.88
N ALA A 30 11.63 -1.57 -8.45
CA ALA A 30 12.63 -1.68 -9.52
C ALA A 30 12.25 -0.89 -10.78
N GLY A 31 10.96 -0.79 -11.10
CA GLY A 31 10.47 -0.03 -12.25
C GLY A 31 10.52 1.49 -12.06
N ILE A 32 10.34 1.99 -10.82
CA ILE A 32 10.50 3.42 -10.52
C ILE A 32 11.99 3.80 -10.43
N GLY A 33 12.78 2.98 -9.74
CA GLY A 33 14.16 3.31 -9.38
C GLY A 33 14.23 4.26 -8.18
N GLU A 34 15.24 5.13 -8.18
CA GLU A 34 15.58 5.98 -7.01
C GLU A 34 14.82 7.30 -6.93
N LYS A 35 14.18 7.73 -8.02
CA LYS A 35 13.54 9.05 -8.10
C LYS A 35 12.15 8.94 -8.69
N LEU A 36 11.24 9.75 -8.16
CA LEU A 36 9.91 9.88 -8.75
C LEU A 36 10.02 10.46 -10.18
N PRO A 37 9.18 9.98 -11.12
CA PRO A 37 9.09 10.59 -12.44
C PRO A 37 8.71 12.07 -12.36
N LYS A 38 9.20 12.89 -13.30
CA LYS A 38 8.96 14.33 -13.33
C LYS A 38 7.45 14.63 -13.27
N GLY A 39 7.05 15.50 -12.35
CA GLY A 39 5.66 15.92 -12.16
C GLY A 39 4.80 14.98 -11.29
N ILE A 40 5.35 13.85 -10.85
CA ILE A 40 4.69 12.97 -9.89
C ILE A 40 5.04 13.41 -8.47
N THR A 41 4.02 13.73 -7.69
CA THR A 41 4.16 14.22 -6.30
C THR A 41 3.53 13.30 -5.26
N GLY A 42 3.16 12.07 -5.64
CA GLY A 42 2.52 11.17 -4.68
C GLY A 42 2.42 9.74 -5.16
N LEU A 43 2.22 8.84 -4.20
CA LEU A 43 2.09 7.42 -4.41
C LEU A 43 0.68 6.95 -4.06
N HIS A 44 0.22 5.93 -4.76
CA HIS A 44 -1.05 5.27 -4.49
C HIS A 44 -0.86 3.76 -4.44
N LEU A 45 -1.41 3.10 -3.43
CA LEU A 45 -1.54 1.65 -3.40
C LEU A 45 -2.99 1.25 -3.17
N HIS A 46 -3.31 0.00 -3.50
CA HIS A 46 -4.62 -0.59 -3.25
C HIS A 46 -4.42 -2.10 -3.21
N ASN A 47 -4.22 -2.60 -1.99
CA ASN A 47 -3.75 -3.96 -1.72
C ASN A 47 -4.67 -4.77 -0.81
N LEU A 48 -5.73 -4.16 -0.28
CA LEU A 48 -6.71 -4.83 0.57
C LEU A 48 -7.96 -5.20 -0.25
N CYS A 49 -8.59 -6.30 0.14
CA CYS A 49 -9.90 -6.72 -0.32
C CYS A 49 -10.56 -7.48 0.83
N GLU A 50 -11.55 -6.86 1.48
CA GLU A 50 -12.24 -7.41 2.65
C GLU A 50 -11.28 -7.77 3.81
N ASN A 51 -10.22 -6.97 4.02
CA ASN A 51 -9.18 -7.21 5.02
C ASN A 51 -9.32 -6.34 6.30
N ASN A 52 -8.57 -6.71 7.33
CA ASN A 52 -8.48 -6.01 8.62
C ASN A 52 -7.36 -4.92 8.61
N SER A 53 -7.35 -4.01 9.61
CA SER A 53 -6.28 -3.05 9.88
C SER A 53 -4.91 -3.71 10.12
N HIS A 54 -4.82 -4.93 10.66
CA HIS A 54 -3.55 -5.68 10.75
C HIS A 54 -2.96 -6.07 9.39
N ASP A 55 -3.81 -6.28 8.40
CA ASP A 55 -3.34 -6.57 7.04
C ASP A 55 -2.86 -5.30 6.33
N LEU A 56 -3.45 -4.14 6.67
CA LEU A 56 -2.91 -2.85 6.27
C LEU A 56 -1.50 -2.66 6.85
N GLU A 57 -1.29 -2.93 8.14
CA GLU A 57 0.02 -2.82 8.78
C GLU A 57 1.08 -3.63 8.04
N LYS A 58 0.83 -4.94 7.80
CA LYS A 58 1.73 -5.81 7.03
C LYS A 58 2.03 -5.23 5.63
N THR A 59 1.02 -4.66 4.97
CA THR A 59 1.16 -4.02 3.66
C THR A 59 2.08 -2.80 3.75
N LEU A 60 1.87 -1.94 4.74
CA LEU A 60 2.65 -0.72 4.95
C LEU A 60 4.11 -1.04 5.26
N GLU A 61 4.39 -2.06 6.08
CA GLU A 61 5.76 -2.49 6.33
C GLU A 61 6.51 -2.85 5.03
N VAL A 62 5.86 -3.56 4.11
CA VAL A 62 6.46 -3.89 2.81
C VAL A 62 6.63 -2.64 1.95
N VAL A 63 5.66 -1.74 1.96
CA VAL A 63 5.71 -0.48 1.22
C VAL A 63 6.86 0.39 1.72
N GLU A 64 7.03 0.53 3.03
CA GLU A 64 8.15 1.26 3.64
C GLU A 64 9.49 0.63 3.25
N ARG A 65 9.62 -0.70 3.34
CA ARG A 65 10.85 -1.41 2.96
C ARG A 65 11.21 -1.22 1.48
N LYS A 66 10.21 -1.15 0.57
CA LYS A 66 10.44 -1.13 -0.88
C LYS A 66 10.41 0.26 -1.52
N PHE A 67 9.64 1.19 -0.96
CA PHE A 67 9.39 2.52 -1.53
C PHE A 67 9.69 3.65 -0.55
N GLY A 68 10.10 3.35 0.70
CA GLY A 68 10.40 4.37 1.71
C GLY A 68 11.51 5.35 1.29
N HIS A 69 12.41 4.94 0.40
CA HIS A 69 13.42 5.85 -0.20
C HIS A 69 12.80 6.98 -1.04
N LEU A 70 11.54 6.85 -1.45
CA LEU A 70 10.79 7.86 -2.20
C LEU A 70 9.93 8.76 -1.31
N PHE A 71 9.75 8.44 -0.03
CA PHE A 71 8.83 9.16 0.87
C PHE A 71 9.24 10.63 1.06
N GLY A 72 10.54 10.92 1.12
CA GLY A 72 11.03 12.31 1.12
C GLY A 72 10.74 13.11 -0.18
N GLN A 73 10.22 12.47 -1.23
CA GLN A 73 9.91 13.09 -2.53
C GLN A 73 8.40 13.27 -2.77
N ILE A 74 7.54 12.66 -1.94
CA ILE A 74 6.09 12.74 -2.10
C ILE A 74 5.51 13.86 -1.24
N GLN A 75 4.35 14.36 -1.66
CA GLN A 75 3.52 15.29 -0.90
C GLN A 75 2.30 14.59 -0.32
N TRP A 76 1.97 13.39 -0.81
CA TRP A 76 0.84 12.61 -0.36
C TRP A 76 1.03 11.12 -0.68
N LEU A 77 0.42 10.30 0.18
CA LEU A 77 0.32 8.86 0.03
C LEU A 77 -1.16 8.47 0.15
N ASN A 78 -1.67 7.75 -0.85
CA ASN A 78 -3.06 7.24 -0.86
C ASN A 78 -3.05 5.72 -0.69
N LEU A 79 -3.54 5.23 0.45
CA LEU A 79 -3.51 3.81 0.82
C LEU A 79 -4.57 2.94 0.13
N GLY A 80 -5.47 3.55 -0.64
CA GLY A 80 -6.57 2.86 -1.27
C GLY A 80 -7.69 2.52 -0.28
N GLY A 81 -8.44 1.46 -0.59
CA GLY A 81 -9.57 0.99 0.21
C GLY A 81 -9.47 -0.52 0.43
N GLY A 82 -10.61 -1.19 0.59
CA GLY A 82 -10.66 -2.65 0.77
C GLY A 82 -10.68 -3.11 2.24
N HIS A 83 -10.82 -2.16 3.18
CA HIS A 83 -11.04 -2.46 4.59
C HIS A 83 -12.45 -3.03 4.83
N LEU A 84 -12.53 -4.13 5.59
CA LEU A 84 -13.79 -4.72 6.02
C LEU A 84 -14.33 -4.03 7.29
N MET A 85 -14.53 -2.71 7.22
CA MET A 85 -14.80 -1.86 8.39
C MET A 85 -16.08 -2.21 9.15
N THR A 86 -17.06 -2.86 8.53
CA THR A 86 -18.32 -3.25 9.15
C THR A 86 -18.24 -4.60 9.87
N HIS A 87 -17.11 -5.31 9.79
CA HIS A 87 -16.92 -6.56 10.52
C HIS A 87 -16.87 -6.30 12.02
N LYS A 88 -17.51 -7.17 12.81
CA LYS A 88 -17.61 -7.03 14.28
C LYS A 88 -16.25 -6.96 14.99
N ASP A 89 -15.23 -7.58 14.39
CA ASP A 89 -13.88 -7.69 14.95
C ASP A 89 -12.89 -6.72 14.26
N TYR A 90 -13.39 -5.75 13.48
CA TYR A 90 -12.52 -4.76 12.84
C TYR A 90 -11.99 -3.77 13.87
N ASP A 91 -10.66 -3.71 14.01
CA ASP A 91 -10.02 -2.84 15.01
C ASP A 91 -9.70 -1.45 14.43
N VAL A 92 -10.56 -0.49 14.76
CA VAL A 92 -10.42 0.92 14.37
C VAL A 92 -9.32 1.63 15.15
N GLU A 93 -9.12 1.28 16.42
CA GLU A 93 -8.06 1.89 17.23
C GLU A 93 -6.68 1.48 16.71
N HIS A 94 -6.51 0.21 16.36
CA HIS A 94 -5.32 -0.29 15.68
C HIS A 94 -5.09 0.43 14.34
N LEU A 95 -6.15 0.63 13.54
CA LEU A 95 -6.04 1.42 12.29
C LEU A 95 -5.50 2.83 12.56
N ILE A 96 -6.06 3.53 13.55
CA ILE A 96 -5.63 4.89 13.91
C ILE A 96 -4.15 4.90 14.33
N GLN A 97 -3.73 3.94 15.15
CA GLN A 97 -2.33 3.81 15.59
C GLN A 97 -1.38 3.59 14.41
N VAL A 98 -1.72 2.67 13.49
CA VAL A 98 -0.96 2.41 12.27
C VAL A 98 -0.83 3.67 11.41
N LEU A 99 -1.92 4.41 11.22
CA LEU A 99 -1.92 5.64 10.42
C LEU A 99 -1.09 6.77 11.07
N HIS A 100 -1.14 6.92 12.40
CA HIS A 100 -0.30 7.89 13.11
C HIS A 100 1.19 7.49 13.15
N GLY A 101 1.48 6.18 13.10
CA GLY A 101 2.85 5.65 13.07
C GLY A 101 3.54 5.81 11.71
N LEU A 102 2.77 5.88 10.63
CA LEU A 102 3.28 5.98 9.26
C LEU A 102 4.00 7.32 9.02
N LYS A 103 5.28 7.25 8.68
CA LYS A 103 6.12 8.42 8.36
C LYS A 103 6.46 8.42 6.88
N ALA A 104 5.55 8.97 6.08
CA ALA A 104 5.67 9.05 4.62
C ALA A 104 5.75 10.49 4.12
#